data_AF-A0A4U1JA85-F1
#
_entry.id   AF-A0A4U1JA85-F1
#
_cell.length_a   1.000
_cell.length_b   1.000
_cell.length_c   1.000
_cell.angle_alpha   90.00
_cell.angle_beta   90.00
_cell.angle_gamma   90.00
#
_symmetry.space_group_name_H-M   'P 1'
#
loop_
_entity.id
_entity.type
_entity.pdbx_description
1 polymer ?
#
loop_
_entity_poly.entity_id
_entity_poly.type
_entity_poly.pdbx_seq_one_letter_code
_entity_poly.pdbx_strand_id
1 'polypeptide(L)'
;MSEARGWSRRRTNAPCGPPGESRTDMLRKLEPEEIAFIERVNAVYLSDELDFEEAVREYRRIEEEFVERAGDNEYHVVETRRRITEWILSEAVRDVQPHEVCREIWHELLQRGFSDVQKRYNMSGIYARCCQLNGEFDAGLAVIEPLIAEAEQALADPALPPNPRIFYEYALPIDRKIRDELKAGIRSLMQRIEAVYFSDEMSFEEAVREYRRIEEEFVERAGDNEADVVETRRSITEWLLRHALEKEQPHEVCREIWHELLQRGFSRIEERHRSSRIYARCCQMNGEFDAGLAVIEPLIAESEQEPEDAALPDPHAFYEHALEKHREIRDELKAGIRR
;
A
#
# COMPACT_ATOMS: atom_id res chain seq x y z
N MET A 1 37.13 -17.45 56.28
CA MET A 1 37.64 -16.46 55.30
C MET A 1 37.14 -16.85 53.92
N SER A 2 36.59 -15.86 53.22
CA SER A 2 36.03 -15.87 51.85
C SER A 2 34.61 -16.43 51.68
N GLU A 3 33.68 -15.52 51.98
CA GLU A 3 32.31 -15.41 51.50
C GLU A 3 32.27 -15.28 49.96
N ALA A 4 31.37 -16.02 49.31
CA ALA A 4 30.99 -15.78 47.91
C ALA A 4 29.59 -15.16 47.87
N ARG A 5 29.53 -13.93 47.34
CA ARG A 5 28.36 -13.05 47.33
C ARG A 5 27.38 -13.47 46.24
N GLY A 6 26.12 -13.64 46.62
CA GLY A 6 25.00 -13.81 45.71
C GLY A 6 24.69 -12.53 44.93
N TRP A 7 24.38 -12.68 43.65
CA TRP A 7 23.84 -11.61 42.81
C TRP A 7 22.37 -11.93 42.49
N SER A 8 21.50 -11.36 43.32
CA SER A 8 20.07 -11.21 43.07
C SER A 8 19.86 -9.91 42.28
N ARG A 9 19.47 -10.01 41.00
CA ARG A 9 18.87 -8.88 40.27
C ARG A 9 17.40 -9.19 40.01
N ARG A 10 16.55 -8.72 40.91
CA ARG A 10 15.14 -8.42 40.63
C ARG A 10 15.09 -7.16 39.77
N ARG A 11 14.55 -7.23 38.56
CA ARG A 11 13.97 -6.06 37.88
C ARG A 11 12.47 -6.20 37.98
N THR A 12 11.87 -5.36 38.81
CA THR A 12 10.44 -5.08 38.81
C THR A 12 10.17 -4.09 37.69
N ASN A 13 9.64 -4.55 36.56
CA ASN A 13 9.00 -3.68 35.59
C ASN A 13 7.52 -3.57 35.98
N ALA A 14 7.13 -2.42 36.53
CA ALA A 14 5.74 -2.02 36.61
C ALA A 14 5.46 -1.07 35.44
N PRO A 15 4.39 -1.29 34.64
CA PRO A 15 3.83 -0.23 33.82
C PRO A 15 2.75 0.47 34.65
N CYS A 16 3.07 1.66 35.16
CA CYS A 16 2.08 2.61 35.66
C CYS A 16 1.73 3.59 34.54
N GLY A 17 0.78 3.22 33.69
CA GLY A 17 -0.02 4.18 32.93
C GLY A 17 -1.36 4.37 33.64
N PRO A 18 -1.86 5.60 33.84
CA PRO A 18 -3.12 5.83 34.54
C PRO A 18 -4.31 5.32 33.70
N PRO A 19 -5.28 4.61 34.31
CA PRO A 19 -6.50 4.21 33.64
C PRO A 19 -7.44 5.42 33.58
N GLY A 20 -7.48 6.13 32.45
CA GLY A 20 -8.39 7.28 32.31
C GLY A 20 -8.23 8.17 31.08
N GLU A 21 -7.26 7.96 30.20
CA GLU A 21 -7.18 8.74 28.96
C GLU A 21 -8.26 8.25 27.99
N SER A 22 -9.29 9.09 27.84
CA SER A 22 -10.38 8.91 26.88
C SER A 22 -9.80 8.75 25.46
N ARG A 23 -10.48 8.01 24.58
CA ARG A 23 -10.10 7.86 23.16
C ARG A 23 -9.93 9.21 22.44
N THR A 24 -10.50 10.28 23.00
CA THR A 24 -10.35 11.70 22.63
C THR A 24 -8.98 12.31 22.96
N ASP A 25 -8.22 11.76 23.92
CA ASP A 25 -6.83 12.18 24.25
C ASP A 25 -5.79 11.51 23.32
N MET A 26 -6.22 10.44 22.62
CA MET A 26 -5.44 9.79 21.56
C MET A 26 -5.41 10.62 20.26
N LEU A 27 -6.28 11.64 20.15
CA LEU A 27 -6.15 12.72 19.17
C LEU A 27 -5.19 13.79 19.69
N ARG A 28 -3.99 13.37 20.13
CA ARG A 28 -2.88 14.32 20.22
C ARG A 28 -2.77 14.94 18.85
N LYS A 29 -3.04 16.24 18.76
CA LYS A 29 -2.74 17.03 17.56
C LYS A 29 -1.30 16.69 17.21
N LEU A 30 -1.10 16.13 16.02
CA LEU A 30 0.24 15.87 15.54
C LEU A 30 1.03 17.18 15.64
N GLU A 31 2.27 17.08 16.11
CA GLU A 31 3.14 18.24 16.16
C GLU A 31 3.27 18.81 14.72
N PRO A 32 3.36 20.13 14.53
CA PRO A 32 3.46 20.72 13.20
C PRO A 32 4.59 20.12 12.35
N GLU A 33 5.69 19.72 12.99
CA GLU A 33 6.82 19.07 12.32
C GLU A 33 6.47 17.67 11.79
N GLU A 34 5.66 16.91 12.53
CA GLU A 34 5.20 15.58 12.10
C GLU A 34 4.21 15.70 10.94
N ILE A 35 3.34 16.71 10.96
CA ILE A 35 2.44 17.03 9.84
C ILE A 35 3.27 17.34 8.60
N ALA A 36 4.24 18.25 8.70
CA ALA A 36 5.10 18.61 7.58
C ALA A 36 5.90 17.40 7.03
N PHE A 37 6.36 16.51 7.91
CA PHE A 37 7.02 15.27 7.49
C PHE A 37 6.08 14.37 6.68
N ILE A 38 4.88 14.10 7.21
CA ILE A 38 3.89 13.25 6.55
C ILE A 38 3.48 13.84 5.21
N GLU A 39 3.18 15.14 5.15
CA GLU A 39 2.80 15.83 3.90
C GLU A 39 3.86 15.65 2.81
N ARG A 40 5.14 15.82 3.16
CA ARG A 40 6.24 15.69 2.19
C ARG A 40 6.45 14.26 1.72
N VAL A 41 6.38 13.29 2.62
CA VAL A 41 6.48 11.87 2.28
C VAL A 41 5.30 11.44 1.41
N ASN A 42 4.08 11.85 1.77
CA ASN A 42 2.87 11.56 1.01
C ASN A 42 2.91 12.22 -0.37
N ALA A 43 3.47 13.42 -0.50
CA ALA A 43 3.66 14.06 -1.81
C ALA A 43 4.54 13.24 -2.77
N VAL A 44 5.58 12.57 -2.25
CA VAL A 44 6.40 11.63 -3.05
C VAL A 44 5.59 10.37 -3.35
N TYR A 45 5.00 9.74 -2.33
CA TYR A 45 4.28 8.47 -2.47
C TYR A 45 3.08 8.55 -3.42
N LEU A 46 2.35 9.68 -3.40
CA LEU A 46 1.17 9.91 -4.23
C LEU A 46 1.53 10.48 -5.61
N SER A 47 2.80 10.74 -5.89
CA SER A 47 3.22 11.22 -7.21
C SER A 47 3.16 10.08 -8.23
N ASP A 48 2.36 10.26 -9.27
CA ASP A 48 2.34 9.38 -10.45
C ASP A 48 3.47 9.75 -11.46
N GLU A 49 4.27 10.80 -11.18
CA GLU A 49 5.25 11.38 -12.10
C GLU A 49 6.70 10.96 -11.84
N LEU A 50 7.00 10.45 -10.64
CA LEU A 50 8.36 10.08 -10.25
C LEU A 50 8.61 8.61 -10.57
N ASP A 51 9.74 8.31 -11.21
CA ASP A 51 10.26 6.94 -11.22
C ASP A 51 10.88 6.56 -9.87
N PHE A 52 11.22 5.27 -9.71
CA PHE A 52 11.80 4.77 -8.47
C PHE A 52 13.08 5.50 -8.05
N GLU A 53 13.99 5.81 -8.99
CA GLU A 53 15.26 6.48 -8.67
C GLU A 53 15.03 7.94 -8.23
N GLU A 54 14.07 8.61 -8.86
CA GLU A 54 13.59 9.94 -8.48
C GLU A 54 12.93 9.93 -7.10
N ALA A 55 12.02 8.99 -6.83
CA ALA A 55 11.37 8.83 -5.54
C ALA A 55 12.39 8.58 -4.42
N VAL A 56 13.37 7.70 -4.64
CA VAL A 56 14.46 7.46 -3.68
C VAL A 56 15.25 8.73 -3.41
N ARG A 57 15.61 9.51 -4.45
CA ARG A 57 16.32 10.78 -4.27
C ARG A 57 15.51 11.78 -3.45
N GLU A 58 14.21 11.90 -3.70
CA GLU A 58 13.34 12.80 -2.94
C GLU A 58 13.16 12.33 -1.49
N TYR A 59 12.97 11.03 -1.25
CA TYR A 59 12.92 10.46 0.10
C TYR A 59 14.21 10.72 0.89
N ARG A 60 15.39 10.56 0.27
CA ARG A 60 16.66 10.86 0.94
C ARG A 60 16.85 12.34 1.21
N ARG A 61 16.37 13.23 0.33
CA ARG A 61 16.36 14.68 0.61
C ARG A 61 15.46 15.00 1.81
N ILE A 62 14.30 14.37 1.91
CA ILE A 62 13.41 14.48 3.08
C ILE A 62 14.12 13.94 4.34
N GLU A 63 14.80 12.79 4.26
CA GLU A 63 15.60 12.25 5.38
C GLU A 63 16.61 13.28 5.89
N GLU A 64 17.43 13.84 4.99
CA GLU A 64 18.46 14.83 5.35
C GLU A 64 17.87 16.06 6.03
N GLU A 65 16.82 16.65 5.46
CA GLU A 65 16.15 17.83 6.00
C GLU A 65 15.58 17.60 7.39
N PHE A 66 14.82 16.51 7.59
CA PHE A 66 14.18 16.26 8.88
C PHE A 66 15.15 15.72 9.94
N VAL A 67 16.26 15.10 9.52
CA VAL A 67 17.38 14.80 10.43
C VAL A 67 18.07 16.08 10.88
N GLU A 68 18.30 17.05 9.98
CA GLU A 68 18.87 18.36 10.35
C GLU A 68 17.96 19.11 11.33
N ARG A 69 16.65 19.15 11.05
CA ARG A 69 15.67 19.82 11.93
C ARG A 69 15.53 19.16 13.30
N ALA A 70 15.69 17.84 13.39
CA ALA A 70 15.70 17.13 14.66
C ALA A 70 16.86 17.56 15.57
N GLY A 71 17.95 18.12 15.00
CA GLY A 71 19.12 18.58 15.74
C GLY A 71 19.72 17.48 16.59
N ASP A 72 19.87 17.74 17.89
CA ASP A 72 20.44 16.77 18.85
C ASP A 72 19.42 15.73 19.36
N ASN A 73 18.19 15.74 18.85
CA ASN A 73 17.19 14.74 19.25
C ASN A 73 17.44 13.40 18.54
N GLU A 74 18.33 12.59 19.15
CA GLU A 74 18.73 11.28 18.63
C GLU A 74 17.54 10.37 18.30
N TYR A 75 16.48 10.42 19.10
CA TYR A 75 15.27 9.64 18.83
C TYR A 75 14.62 10.03 17.50
N HIS A 76 14.39 11.32 17.27
CA HIS A 76 13.81 11.79 16.00
C HIS A 76 14.73 11.50 14.82
N VAL A 77 16.04 11.66 14.97
CA VAL A 77 17.01 11.32 13.92
C VAL A 77 16.89 9.85 13.51
N VAL A 78 16.87 8.94 14.49
CA VAL A 78 16.75 7.50 14.22
C VAL A 78 15.39 7.15 13.62
N GLU A 79 14.31 7.75 14.11
CA GLU A 79 12.96 7.45 13.63
C GLU A 79 12.71 7.97 12.22
N THR A 80 13.14 9.19 11.90
CA THR A 80 13.08 9.74 10.53
C THR A 80 13.80 8.82 9.55
N ARG A 81 15.00 8.36 9.91
CA ARG A 81 15.78 7.41 9.11
C ARG A 81 15.02 6.10 8.88
N ARG A 82 14.47 5.49 9.92
CA ARG A 82 13.69 4.25 9.79
C ARG A 82 12.53 4.43 8.83
N ARG A 83 11.69 5.44 9.08
CA ARG A 83 10.49 5.71 8.29
C ARG A 83 10.81 5.94 6.82
N ILE A 84 11.85 6.70 6.51
CA ILE A 84 12.27 6.89 5.11
C ILE A 84 12.70 5.57 4.45
N THR A 85 13.46 4.72 5.14
CA THR A 85 13.82 3.39 4.61
C THR A 85 12.58 2.49 4.44
N GLU A 86 11.59 2.57 5.34
CA GLU A 86 10.31 1.87 5.19
C GLU A 86 9.56 2.29 3.92
N TRP A 87 9.51 3.60 3.64
CA TRP A 87 8.88 4.15 2.44
C TRP A 87 9.61 3.73 1.17
N ILE A 88 10.95 3.80 1.17
CA ILE A 88 11.77 3.35 0.03
C ILE A 88 11.56 1.86 -0.26
N LEU A 89 11.45 1.00 0.76
CA LEU A 89 11.17 -0.42 0.54
C LEU A 89 9.76 -0.63 -0.03
N SER A 90 8.78 0.11 0.47
CA SER A 90 7.39 0.05 -0.04
C SER A 90 7.35 0.48 -1.52
N GLU A 91 8.09 1.53 -1.87
CA GLU A 91 8.25 2.00 -3.24
C GLU A 91 8.92 0.96 -4.14
N ALA A 92 10.00 0.32 -3.65
CA ALA A 92 10.70 -0.70 -4.40
C ALA A 92 9.79 -1.90 -4.75
N VAL A 93 8.87 -2.26 -3.85
CA VAL A 93 7.89 -3.33 -4.11
C VAL A 93 6.81 -2.86 -5.08
N ARG A 94 6.34 -1.62 -4.92
CA ARG A 94 5.32 -1.01 -5.79
C ARG A 94 5.80 -0.90 -7.24
N ASP A 95 7.06 -0.51 -7.43
CA ASP A 95 7.68 -0.33 -8.74
C ASP A 95 8.43 -1.60 -9.20
N VAL A 96 8.19 -2.74 -8.54
CA VAL A 96 8.67 -4.07 -8.93
C VAL A 96 10.17 -4.12 -9.20
N GLN A 97 10.94 -3.51 -8.30
CA GLN A 97 12.39 -3.41 -8.43
C GLN A 97 13.07 -4.80 -8.32
N PRO A 98 14.26 -4.97 -8.93
CA PRO A 98 15.04 -6.19 -8.82
C PRO A 98 15.29 -6.60 -7.36
N HIS A 99 15.40 -7.91 -7.12
CA HIS A 99 15.60 -8.45 -5.76
C HIS A 99 16.79 -7.82 -5.04
N GLU A 100 17.90 -7.61 -5.73
CA GLU A 100 19.11 -7.02 -5.18
C GLU A 100 18.85 -5.66 -4.56
N VAL A 101 18.04 -4.82 -5.21
CA VAL A 101 17.65 -3.49 -4.73
C VAL A 101 16.82 -3.63 -3.45
N CYS A 102 15.77 -4.46 -3.47
CA CYS A 102 14.96 -4.74 -2.28
C CYS A 102 15.78 -5.28 -1.12
N ARG A 103 16.75 -6.17 -1.40
CA ARG A 103 17.60 -6.82 -0.40
C ARG A 103 18.54 -5.81 0.27
N GLU A 104 19.12 -4.89 -0.50
CA GLU A 104 19.95 -3.82 0.04
C GLU A 104 19.16 -2.90 0.98
N ILE A 105 17.98 -2.46 0.55
CA ILE A 105 17.08 -1.64 1.38
C ILE A 105 16.64 -2.41 2.63
N TRP A 106 16.31 -3.70 2.49
CA TRP A 106 15.95 -4.56 3.62
C TRP A 106 17.09 -4.69 4.62
N HIS A 107 18.33 -4.90 4.17
CA HIS A 107 19.49 -4.94 5.06
C HIS A 107 19.73 -3.60 5.77
N GLU A 108 19.55 -2.47 5.08
CA GLU A 108 19.60 -1.15 5.70
C GLU A 108 18.54 -1.02 6.80
N LEU A 109 17.31 -1.47 6.52
CA LEU A 109 16.21 -1.43 7.49
C LEU A 109 16.52 -2.30 8.72
N LEU A 110 17.09 -3.50 8.53
CA LEU A 110 17.54 -4.35 9.64
C LEU A 110 18.63 -3.68 10.49
N GLN A 111 19.56 -2.95 9.86
CA GLN A 111 20.61 -2.20 10.57
C GLN A 111 20.03 -1.04 11.38
N ARG A 112 19.03 -0.33 10.84
CA ARG A 112 18.33 0.76 11.53
C ARG A 112 17.40 0.24 12.63
N GLY A 113 16.92 -1.01 12.49
CA GLY A 113 15.94 -1.64 13.38
C GLY A 113 14.52 -1.12 13.16
N PHE A 114 13.57 -1.67 13.90
CA PHE A 114 12.15 -1.30 13.82
C PHE A 114 11.72 -0.53 15.06
N SER A 115 10.77 0.40 14.90
CA SER A 115 10.21 1.15 16.02
C SER A 115 9.33 0.28 16.93
N ASP A 116 8.64 -0.72 16.36
CA ASP A 116 7.84 -1.69 17.09
C ASP A 116 7.68 -3.02 16.35
N VAL A 117 6.97 -3.96 16.99
CA VAL A 117 6.68 -5.29 16.43
C VAL A 117 5.78 -5.23 15.19
N GLN A 118 4.81 -4.32 15.15
CA GLN A 118 3.89 -4.18 14.03
C GLN A 118 4.65 -3.72 12.78
N LYS A 119 5.54 -2.74 12.91
CA LYS A 119 6.43 -2.29 11.84
C LYS A 119 7.34 -3.40 11.34
N ARG A 120 7.92 -4.20 12.24
CA ARG A 120 8.73 -5.36 11.82
C ARG A 120 7.91 -6.34 10.98
N TYR A 121 6.70 -6.71 11.40
CA TYR A 121 5.85 -7.63 10.64
C TYR A 121 5.43 -7.05 9.29
N ASN A 122 4.95 -5.80 9.28
CA ASN A 122 4.54 -5.14 8.05
C ASN A 122 5.68 -5.09 7.03
N MET A 123 6.86 -4.63 7.44
CA MET A 123 8.00 -4.50 6.52
C MET A 123 8.58 -5.85 6.10
N SER A 124 8.53 -6.85 6.98
CA SER A 124 8.90 -8.24 6.63
C SER A 124 7.95 -8.82 5.58
N GLY A 125 6.64 -8.58 5.74
CA GLY A 125 5.62 -8.91 4.76
C GLY A 125 5.90 -8.25 3.40
N ILE A 126 6.18 -6.94 3.39
CA ILE A 126 6.54 -6.19 2.18
C ILE A 126 7.79 -6.78 1.51
N TYR A 127 8.86 -7.02 2.26
CA TYR A 127 10.08 -7.61 1.69
C TYR A 127 9.86 -9.04 1.16
N ALA A 128 9.07 -9.86 1.87
CA ALA A 128 8.71 -11.19 1.41
C ALA A 128 7.88 -11.14 0.12
N ARG A 129 7.01 -10.13 -0.04
CA ARG A 129 6.35 -9.85 -1.31
C ARG A 129 7.36 -9.48 -2.39
N CYS A 130 8.35 -8.62 -2.13
CA CYS A 130 9.42 -8.37 -3.13
C CYS A 130 10.14 -9.65 -3.56
N CYS A 131 10.43 -10.54 -2.60
CA CYS A 131 11.03 -11.84 -2.88
C CYS A 131 10.12 -12.69 -3.77
N GLN A 132 8.83 -12.75 -3.46
CA GLN A 132 7.82 -13.44 -4.28
C GLN A 132 7.78 -12.87 -5.70
N LEU A 133 7.82 -11.54 -5.84
CA LEU A 133 7.82 -10.88 -7.14
C LEU A 133 9.06 -11.30 -7.95
N ASN A 134 10.23 -11.28 -7.35
CA ASN A 134 11.46 -11.63 -8.06
C ASN A 134 11.70 -13.15 -8.21
N GLY A 135 10.80 -14.00 -7.71
CA GLY A 135 10.96 -15.46 -7.72
C GLY A 135 11.95 -16.01 -6.69
N GLU A 136 12.38 -15.17 -5.75
CA GLU A 136 13.32 -15.49 -4.67
C GLU A 136 12.58 -16.10 -3.46
N PHE A 137 11.83 -17.17 -3.70
CA PHE A 137 10.86 -17.71 -2.73
C PHE A 137 11.51 -18.13 -1.40
N ASP A 138 12.67 -18.78 -1.45
CA ASP A 138 13.40 -19.21 -0.24
C ASP A 138 13.83 -18.03 0.64
N ALA A 139 14.23 -16.91 0.03
CA ALA A 139 14.57 -15.70 0.76
C ALA A 139 13.35 -15.09 1.46
N GLY A 140 12.18 -15.10 0.80
CA GLY A 140 10.92 -14.69 1.41
C GLY A 140 10.49 -15.59 2.57
N LEU A 141 10.63 -16.91 2.41
CA LEU A 141 10.30 -17.89 3.46
C LEU A 141 11.19 -17.73 4.68
N ALA A 142 12.48 -17.49 4.49
CA ALA A 142 13.42 -17.26 5.58
C ALA A 142 13.05 -16.05 6.47
N VAL A 143 12.28 -15.10 5.93
CA VAL A 143 11.79 -13.93 6.65
C VAL A 143 10.44 -14.19 7.33
N ILE A 144 9.51 -14.85 6.65
CA ILE A 144 8.12 -15.02 7.14
C ILE A 144 7.95 -16.18 8.11
N GLU A 145 8.64 -17.31 7.92
CA GLU A 145 8.45 -18.48 8.79
C GLU A 145 8.78 -18.20 10.27
N PRO A 146 9.86 -17.47 10.62
CA PRO A 146 10.11 -17.09 12.00
C PRO A 146 9.00 -16.22 12.62
N LEU A 147 8.39 -15.32 11.84
CA LEU A 147 7.30 -14.46 12.31
C LEU A 147 6.03 -15.25 12.60
N ILE A 148 5.68 -16.20 11.73
CA ILE A 148 4.54 -17.11 11.97
C ILE A 148 4.75 -17.88 13.28
N ALA A 149 5.94 -18.46 13.48
CA ALA A 149 6.24 -19.21 14.70
C ALA A 149 6.17 -18.33 15.95
N GLU A 150 6.66 -17.08 15.86
CA GLU A 150 6.58 -16.10 16.94
C GLU A 150 5.13 -15.72 17.27
N ALA A 151 4.30 -15.42 16.26
CA ALA A 151 2.89 -15.09 16.44
C ALA A 151 2.09 -16.26 17.03
N GLU A 152 2.34 -17.49 16.55
CA GLU A 152 1.73 -18.71 17.10
C GLU A 152 2.10 -18.92 18.58
N GLN A 153 3.38 -18.73 18.91
CA GLN A 153 3.86 -18.82 20.29
C GLN A 153 3.24 -17.74 21.18
N ALA A 154 3.15 -16.50 20.71
CA ALA A 154 2.54 -15.40 21.45
C ALA A 154 1.06 -15.67 21.72
N LEU A 155 0.32 -16.15 20.72
CA LEU A 155 -1.12 -16.44 20.84
C LEU A 155 -1.41 -17.61 21.78
N ALA A 156 -0.47 -18.56 21.90
CA ALA A 156 -0.55 -19.68 22.83
C ALA A 156 -0.38 -19.26 24.30
N ASP A 157 0.20 -18.09 24.58
CA ASP A 157 0.33 -17.57 25.95
C ASP A 157 -1.01 -16.98 26.44
N PRO A 158 -1.69 -17.57 27.44
CA PRO A 158 -2.93 -17.03 27.99
C PRO A 158 -2.74 -15.68 28.71
N ALA A 159 -1.50 -15.32 29.07
CA ALA A 159 -1.19 -14.04 29.70
C ALA A 159 -0.95 -12.90 28.69
N LEU A 160 -0.99 -13.18 27.38
CA LEU A 160 -0.82 -12.16 26.34
C LEU A 160 -1.91 -11.07 26.48
N PRO A 161 -1.52 -9.79 26.66
CA PRO A 161 -2.49 -8.71 26.79
C PRO A 161 -3.40 -8.56 25.56
N PRO A 162 -4.60 -7.97 25.70
CA PRO A 162 -5.57 -7.89 24.60
C PRO A 162 -5.06 -7.19 23.34
N ASN A 163 -4.31 -6.08 23.48
CA ASN A 163 -3.82 -5.31 22.34
C ASN A 163 -2.86 -6.13 21.43
N PRO A 164 -1.72 -6.67 21.94
CA PRO A 164 -0.85 -7.51 21.11
C PRO A 164 -1.54 -8.80 20.62
N ARG A 165 -2.53 -9.33 21.35
CA ARG A 165 -3.34 -10.46 20.89
C ARG A 165 -4.10 -10.13 19.61
N ILE A 166 -4.82 -9.01 19.59
CA ILE A 166 -5.57 -8.54 18.41
C ILE A 166 -4.62 -8.38 17.22
N PHE A 167 -3.44 -7.81 17.46
CA PHE A 167 -2.41 -7.68 16.41
C PHE A 167 -2.01 -9.04 15.81
N TYR A 168 -1.64 -10.03 16.63
CA TYR A 168 -1.22 -11.34 16.11
C TYR A 168 -2.38 -12.12 15.47
N GLU A 169 -3.60 -12.02 16.00
CA GLU A 169 -4.79 -12.61 15.38
C GLU A 169 -5.04 -12.05 13.98
N TYR A 170 -4.73 -10.76 13.77
CA TYR A 170 -4.82 -10.11 12.46
C TYR A 170 -3.63 -10.46 11.54
N ALA A 171 -2.40 -10.43 12.05
CA ALA A 171 -1.19 -10.61 11.24
C ALA A 171 -0.99 -12.08 10.80
N LEU A 172 -1.29 -13.04 11.67
CA LEU A 172 -0.97 -14.46 11.42
C LEU A 172 -1.65 -15.04 10.16
N PRO A 173 -2.94 -14.78 9.86
CA PRO A 173 -3.54 -15.21 8.60
C PRO A 173 -2.84 -14.62 7.36
N ILE A 174 -2.40 -13.36 7.42
CA ILE A 174 -1.71 -12.68 6.32
C ILE A 174 -0.35 -13.33 6.08
N ASP A 175 0.44 -13.55 7.14
CA ASP A 175 1.76 -14.17 7.02
C ASP A 175 1.67 -15.61 6.53
N ARG A 176 0.69 -16.39 7.02
CA ARG A 176 0.43 -17.75 6.53
C ARG A 176 0.08 -17.75 5.04
N LYS A 177 -0.76 -16.81 4.59
CA LYS A 177 -1.07 -16.63 3.17
C LYS A 177 0.19 -16.36 2.36
N ILE A 178 1.05 -15.43 2.81
CA ILE A 178 2.34 -15.14 2.14
C ILE A 178 3.21 -16.41 2.08
N ARG A 179 3.39 -17.13 3.20
CA ARG A 179 4.17 -18.36 3.25
C ARG A 179 3.65 -19.42 2.29
N ASP A 180 2.34 -19.63 2.24
CA ASP A 180 1.73 -20.68 1.43
C ASP A 180 1.87 -20.36 -0.06
N GLU A 181 1.72 -19.09 -0.45
CA GLU A 181 1.99 -18.63 -1.81
C GLU A 181 3.48 -18.77 -2.19
N LEU A 182 4.40 -18.42 -1.29
CA LEU A 182 5.85 -18.60 -1.49
C LEU A 182 6.21 -20.09 -1.67
N LYS A 183 5.66 -20.99 -0.84
CA LYS A 183 5.89 -22.45 -0.94
C LYS A 183 5.36 -23.03 -2.25
N ALA A 184 4.27 -22.47 -2.77
CA ALA A 184 3.71 -22.88 -4.04
C ALA A 184 4.48 -22.31 -5.26
N GLY A 185 5.49 -21.46 -5.05
CA GLY A 185 6.21 -20.77 -6.13
C GLY A 185 5.30 -19.83 -6.92
N ILE A 186 4.23 -19.34 -6.28
CA ILE A 186 3.24 -18.50 -6.94
C ILE A 186 3.80 -17.09 -7.07
N ARG A 187 3.99 -16.65 -8.31
CA ARG A 187 4.13 -15.22 -8.62
C ARG A 187 2.82 -14.51 -8.30
N SER A 188 2.91 -13.31 -7.74
CA SER A 188 1.71 -12.60 -7.29
C SER A 188 0.75 -12.32 -8.45
N LEU A 189 -0.53 -12.14 -8.15
CA LEU A 189 -1.55 -11.73 -9.12
C LEU A 189 -1.07 -10.52 -9.93
N MET A 190 -0.46 -9.54 -9.24
CA MET A 190 0.03 -8.30 -9.84
C MET A 190 1.06 -8.55 -10.93
N GLN A 191 2.01 -9.46 -10.75
CA GLN A 191 3.03 -9.71 -11.77
C GLN A 191 2.48 -10.32 -13.05
N ARG A 192 1.49 -11.19 -12.91
CA ARG A 192 0.88 -11.83 -14.07
C ARG A 192 0.04 -10.82 -14.84
N ILE A 193 -0.61 -9.92 -14.12
CA ILE A 193 -1.31 -8.77 -14.69
C ILE A 193 -0.32 -7.84 -15.40
N GLU A 194 0.78 -7.44 -14.75
CA GLU A 194 1.78 -6.54 -15.32
C GLU A 194 2.49 -7.14 -16.53
N ALA A 195 2.78 -8.45 -16.52
CA ALA A 195 3.35 -9.13 -17.68
C ALA A 195 2.41 -9.10 -18.90
N VAL A 196 1.09 -9.05 -18.69
CA VAL A 196 0.09 -8.83 -19.75
C VAL A 196 0.05 -7.36 -20.14
N TYR A 197 0.03 -6.45 -19.16
CA TYR A 197 -0.06 -5.01 -19.36
C TYR A 197 1.12 -4.45 -20.17
N PHE A 198 2.36 -4.73 -19.76
CA PHE A 198 3.57 -4.21 -20.40
C PHE A 198 4.01 -5.01 -21.65
N SER A 199 3.15 -5.91 -22.15
CA SER A 199 3.43 -6.62 -23.39
C SER A 199 3.06 -5.75 -24.59
N ASP A 200 4.04 -5.02 -25.14
CA ASP A 200 3.84 -4.13 -26.30
C ASP A 200 3.18 -4.81 -27.50
N GLU A 201 3.53 -6.07 -27.74
CA GLU A 201 3.05 -6.85 -28.91
C GLU A 201 1.63 -7.40 -28.74
N MET A 202 1.06 -7.36 -27.53
CA MET A 202 -0.22 -8.00 -27.25
C MET A 202 -1.39 -7.12 -27.70
N SER A 203 -2.32 -7.70 -28.46
CA SER A 203 -3.58 -7.02 -28.81
C SER A 203 -4.47 -6.88 -27.57
N PHE A 204 -5.42 -5.95 -27.61
CA PHE A 204 -6.38 -5.80 -26.51
C PHE A 204 -7.21 -7.08 -26.29
N GLU A 205 -7.64 -7.77 -27.36
CA GLU A 205 -8.39 -9.02 -27.27
C GLU A 205 -7.56 -10.19 -26.74
N GLU A 206 -6.26 -10.21 -27.01
CA GLU A 206 -5.31 -11.13 -26.38
C GLU A 206 -5.17 -10.84 -24.89
N ALA A 207 -4.99 -9.56 -24.52
CA ALA A 207 -4.93 -9.14 -23.13
C ALA A 207 -6.20 -9.51 -22.37
N VAL A 208 -7.38 -9.29 -22.94
CA VAL A 208 -8.67 -9.70 -22.34
C VAL A 208 -8.68 -11.20 -22.05
N ARG A 209 -8.28 -12.04 -23.01
CA ARG A 209 -8.24 -13.50 -22.81
C ARG A 209 -7.26 -13.89 -21.71
N GLU A 210 -6.08 -13.28 -21.68
CA GLU A 210 -5.08 -13.56 -20.64
C GLU A 210 -5.54 -13.10 -19.25
N TYR A 211 -6.11 -11.90 -19.15
CA TYR A 211 -6.68 -11.41 -17.89
C TYR A 211 -7.79 -12.33 -17.36
N ARG A 212 -8.70 -12.82 -18.21
CA ARG A 212 -9.75 -13.76 -17.77
C ARG A 212 -9.17 -15.12 -17.35
N ARG A 213 -8.15 -15.61 -18.05
CA ARG A 213 -7.42 -16.82 -17.64
C ARG A 213 -6.76 -16.64 -16.28
N ILE A 214 -6.14 -15.48 -16.03
CA ILE A 214 -5.56 -15.13 -14.73
C ILE A 214 -6.67 -15.06 -13.66
N GLU A 215 -7.80 -14.39 -13.95
CA GLU A 215 -8.95 -14.30 -13.06
C GLU A 215 -9.43 -15.69 -12.63
N GLU A 216 -9.69 -16.58 -13.58
CA GLU A 216 -10.16 -17.95 -13.32
C GLU A 216 -9.18 -18.73 -12.41
N GLU A 217 -7.89 -18.69 -12.72
CA GLU A 217 -6.86 -19.39 -11.95
C GLU A 217 -6.75 -18.87 -10.50
N PHE A 218 -6.79 -17.56 -10.29
CA PHE A 218 -6.70 -16.99 -8.95
C PHE A 218 -8.01 -17.12 -8.16
N VAL A 219 -9.16 -17.08 -8.84
CA VAL A 219 -10.47 -17.37 -8.21
C VAL A 219 -10.55 -18.83 -7.77
N GLU A 220 -10.10 -19.78 -8.60
CA GLU A 220 -10.05 -21.20 -8.22
C GLU A 220 -9.16 -21.41 -7.00
N ARG A 221 -8.00 -20.75 -6.95
CA ARG A 221 -7.07 -20.82 -5.82
C ARG A 221 -7.61 -20.20 -4.53
N ALA A 222 -8.36 -19.11 -4.63
CA ALA A 222 -8.98 -18.48 -3.47
C ALA A 222 -9.96 -19.45 -2.76
N GLY A 223 -10.48 -20.45 -3.48
CA GLY A 223 -11.39 -21.45 -2.93
C GLY A 223 -12.63 -20.80 -2.35
N ASP A 224 -12.91 -21.07 -1.07
CA ASP A 224 -14.06 -20.50 -0.36
C ASP A 224 -13.79 -19.10 0.23
N ASN A 225 -12.62 -18.51 0.00
CA ASN A 225 -12.33 -17.15 0.44
C ASN A 225 -13.01 -16.11 -0.47
N GLU A 226 -14.27 -15.81 -0.19
CA GLU A 226 -15.09 -14.86 -0.96
C GLU A 226 -14.42 -13.48 -1.10
N ALA A 227 -13.74 -13.00 -0.06
CA ALA A 227 -13.04 -11.72 -0.10
C ALA A 227 -11.90 -11.72 -1.16
N ASP A 228 -11.11 -12.80 -1.21
CA ASP A 228 -10.03 -12.95 -2.19
C ASP A 228 -10.59 -13.11 -3.62
N VAL A 229 -11.72 -13.80 -3.79
CA VAL A 229 -12.41 -13.93 -5.08
C VAL A 229 -12.89 -12.58 -5.59
N VAL A 230 -13.58 -11.80 -4.74
CA VAL A 230 -14.09 -10.47 -5.09
C VAL A 230 -12.94 -9.53 -5.43
N GLU A 231 -11.87 -9.56 -4.64
CA GLU A 231 -10.72 -8.68 -4.85
C GLU A 231 -9.97 -9.03 -6.15
N THR A 232 -9.71 -10.31 -6.40
CA THR A 232 -9.09 -10.78 -7.66
C THR A 232 -9.88 -10.28 -8.87
N ARG A 233 -11.20 -10.46 -8.82
CA ARG A 233 -12.10 -10.01 -9.88
C ARG A 233 -12.02 -8.50 -10.08
N ARG A 234 -12.10 -7.73 -9.00
CA ARG A 234 -12.06 -6.27 -9.03
C ARG A 234 -10.74 -5.77 -9.62
N SER A 235 -9.61 -6.30 -9.16
CA SER A 235 -8.28 -5.98 -9.71
C SER A 235 -8.21 -6.27 -11.21
N ILE A 236 -8.64 -7.46 -11.66
CA ILE A 236 -8.60 -7.80 -13.10
C ILE A 236 -9.43 -6.82 -13.94
N THR A 237 -10.63 -6.45 -13.48
CA THR A 237 -11.48 -5.50 -14.21
C THR A 237 -10.88 -4.09 -14.23
N GLU A 238 -10.24 -3.64 -13.15
CA GLU A 238 -9.53 -2.35 -13.13
C GLU A 238 -8.38 -2.34 -14.16
N TRP A 239 -7.59 -3.41 -14.21
CA TRP A 239 -6.47 -3.52 -15.16
C TRP A 239 -6.93 -3.64 -16.61
N LEU A 240 -8.05 -4.30 -16.86
CA LEU A 240 -8.70 -4.30 -18.17
C LEU A 240 -9.09 -2.89 -18.62
N LEU A 241 -9.62 -2.06 -17.71
CA LEU A 241 -9.99 -0.68 -18.02
C LEU A 241 -8.77 0.18 -18.36
N ARG A 242 -7.67 0.02 -17.61
CA ARG A 242 -6.39 0.70 -17.90
C ARG A 242 -5.84 0.30 -19.26
N HIS A 243 -5.80 -1.00 -19.55
CA HIS A 243 -5.31 -1.52 -20.82
C HIS A 243 -6.20 -1.05 -21.99
N ALA A 244 -7.52 -0.93 -21.78
CA ALA A 244 -8.44 -0.37 -22.77
C ALA A 244 -8.15 1.09 -23.10
N LEU A 245 -7.79 1.91 -22.09
CA LEU A 245 -7.34 3.29 -22.30
C LEU A 245 -6.04 3.33 -23.13
N GLU A 246 -5.04 2.55 -22.73
CA GLU A 246 -3.72 2.53 -23.39
C GLU A 246 -3.79 2.06 -24.84
N LYS A 247 -4.63 1.06 -25.14
CA LYS A 247 -4.83 0.57 -26.51
C LYS A 247 -5.91 1.35 -27.27
N GLU A 248 -6.26 2.54 -26.80
CA GLU A 248 -7.21 3.46 -27.41
C GLU A 248 -8.54 2.81 -27.82
N GLN A 249 -9.09 1.95 -26.97
CA GLN A 249 -10.27 1.16 -27.31
C GLN A 249 -11.54 2.04 -27.46
N PRO A 250 -12.51 1.60 -28.28
CA PRO A 250 -13.78 2.30 -28.44
C PRO A 250 -14.50 2.52 -27.11
N HIS A 251 -15.21 3.64 -26.99
CA HIS A 251 -15.94 3.99 -25.77
C HIS A 251 -16.88 2.88 -25.28
N GLU A 252 -17.55 2.14 -26.18
CA GLU A 252 -18.45 1.05 -25.81
C GLU A 252 -17.73 -0.02 -24.98
N VAL A 253 -16.50 -0.37 -25.35
CA VAL A 253 -15.66 -1.36 -24.65
C VAL A 253 -15.30 -0.83 -23.26
N CYS A 254 -14.81 0.41 -23.18
CA CYS A 254 -14.48 1.05 -21.90
C CYS A 254 -15.70 1.15 -20.98
N ARG A 255 -16.88 1.44 -21.53
CA ARG A 255 -18.14 1.54 -20.78
C ARG A 255 -18.60 0.20 -20.24
N GLU A 256 -18.47 -0.87 -21.01
CA GLU A 256 -18.80 -2.22 -20.55
C GLU A 256 -17.91 -2.64 -19.38
N ILE A 257 -16.60 -2.42 -19.48
CA ILE A 257 -15.64 -2.73 -18.41
C ILE A 257 -15.93 -1.86 -17.17
N TRP A 258 -16.20 -0.57 -17.37
CA TRP A 258 -16.57 0.33 -16.28
C TRP A 258 -17.85 -0.11 -15.55
N HIS A 259 -18.89 -0.52 -16.27
CA HIS A 259 -20.10 -1.06 -15.65
C HIS A 259 -19.84 -2.37 -14.89
N GLU A 260 -19.00 -3.25 -15.42
CA GLU A 260 -18.57 -4.45 -14.69
C GLU A 260 -17.85 -4.09 -13.39
N LEU A 261 -16.97 -3.08 -13.42
CA LEU A 261 -16.25 -2.61 -12.23
C LEU A 261 -17.22 -2.03 -11.19
N LEU A 262 -18.19 -1.21 -11.62
CA LEU A 262 -19.24 -0.69 -10.73
C LEU A 262 -20.06 -1.81 -10.08
N GLN A 263 -20.39 -2.87 -10.81
CA GLN A 263 -21.11 -4.03 -10.26
C GLN A 263 -20.29 -4.80 -9.22
N ARG A 264 -18.96 -4.87 -9.41
CA ARG A 264 -18.02 -5.48 -8.46
C ARG A 264 -17.74 -4.57 -7.23
N GLY A 265 -18.07 -3.28 -7.34
CA GLY A 265 -17.78 -2.26 -6.33
C GLY A 265 -16.28 -1.94 -6.24
N PHE A 266 -15.92 -1.10 -5.27
CA PHE A 266 -14.53 -0.72 -4.99
C PHE A 266 -14.15 -1.17 -3.58
N SER A 267 -12.91 -1.61 -3.38
CA SER A 267 -12.43 -2.00 -2.04
C SER A 267 -12.14 -0.77 -1.20
N ARG A 268 -11.75 0.32 -1.88
CA ARG A 268 -11.24 1.56 -1.31
C ARG A 268 -11.71 2.79 -2.09
N ILE A 269 -11.73 3.93 -1.41
CA ILE A 269 -12.08 5.21 -2.02
C ILE A 269 -11.05 5.60 -3.08
N GLU A 270 -9.77 5.31 -2.83
CA GLU A 270 -8.67 5.61 -3.72
C GLU A 270 -8.79 4.88 -5.07
N GLU A 271 -9.21 3.61 -5.04
CA GLU A 271 -9.48 2.81 -6.24
C GLU A 271 -10.65 3.37 -7.05
N ARG A 272 -11.72 3.82 -6.38
CA ARG A 272 -12.87 4.46 -7.02
C ARG A 272 -12.47 5.74 -7.72
N HIS A 273 -11.70 6.60 -7.05
CA HIS A 273 -11.18 7.84 -7.65
C HIS A 273 -10.27 7.55 -8.83
N ARG A 274 -9.29 6.64 -8.67
CA ARG A 274 -8.37 6.27 -9.74
C ARG A 274 -9.09 5.68 -10.96
N SER A 275 -9.97 4.71 -10.76
CA SER A 275 -10.70 4.05 -11.86
C SER A 275 -11.65 5.00 -12.58
N SER A 276 -12.30 5.90 -11.84
CA SER A 276 -13.15 6.96 -12.40
C SER A 276 -12.35 7.91 -13.30
N ARG A 277 -11.13 8.30 -12.89
CA ARG A 277 -10.24 9.10 -13.73
C ARG A 277 -9.87 8.38 -15.02
N ILE A 278 -9.52 7.10 -14.95
CA ILE A 278 -9.18 6.28 -16.12
C ILE A 278 -10.37 6.23 -17.09
N TYR A 279 -11.57 5.93 -16.60
CA TYR A 279 -12.76 5.90 -17.45
C TYR A 279 -13.09 7.28 -18.05
N ALA A 280 -12.98 8.36 -17.28
CA ALA A 280 -13.19 9.71 -17.78
C ALA A 280 -12.19 10.09 -18.88
N ARG A 281 -10.94 9.62 -18.80
CA ARG A 281 -9.95 9.74 -19.88
C ARG A 281 -10.33 8.92 -21.12
N CYS A 282 -10.86 7.70 -20.96
CA CYS A 282 -11.42 6.94 -22.09
C CYS A 282 -12.54 7.71 -22.80
N CYS A 283 -13.44 8.31 -22.03
CA CYS A 283 -14.52 9.16 -22.55
C CYS A 283 -13.96 10.38 -23.30
N GLN A 284 -12.96 11.06 -22.74
CA GLN A 284 -12.30 12.21 -23.35
C GLN A 284 -11.70 11.89 -24.72
N MET A 285 -10.93 10.80 -24.80
CA MET A 285 -10.27 10.32 -26.02
C MET A 285 -11.29 10.00 -27.13
N ASN A 286 -12.41 9.37 -26.76
CA ASN A 286 -13.49 9.01 -27.69
C ASN A 286 -14.45 10.18 -28.00
N GLY A 287 -14.30 11.34 -27.35
CA GLY A 287 -15.18 12.51 -27.52
C GLY A 287 -16.52 12.43 -26.80
N GLU A 288 -16.67 11.51 -25.85
CA GLU A 288 -17.87 11.27 -25.03
C GLU A 288 -17.81 12.13 -23.74
N PHE A 289 -17.66 13.44 -23.90
CA PHE A 289 -17.33 14.35 -22.79
C PHE A 289 -18.39 14.35 -21.67
N ASP A 290 -19.68 14.31 -22.02
CA ASP A 290 -20.78 14.29 -21.05
C ASP A 290 -20.74 13.03 -20.17
N ALA A 291 -20.38 11.88 -20.74
CA ALA A 291 -20.24 10.62 -19.98
C ALA A 291 -19.06 10.68 -19.00
N GLY A 292 -17.94 11.29 -19.41
CA GLY A 292 -16.81 11.54 -18.51
C GLY A 292 -17.18 12.49 -17.36
N LEU A 293 -17.90 13.58 -17.66
CA LEU A 293 -18.35 14.55 -16.66
C LEU A 293 -19.32 13.93 -15.65
N ALA A 294 -20.23 13.08 -16.11
CA ALA A 294 -21.20 12.39 -15.25
C ALA A 294 -20.53 11.49 -14.18
N VAL A 295 -19.29 11.05 -14.42
CA VAL A 295 -18.51 10.25 -13.46
C VAL A 295 -17.68 11.13 -12.53
N ILE A 296 -17.06 12.19 -13.04
CA ILE A 296 -16.12 13.01 -12.26
C ILE A 296 -16.81 14.07 -11.39
N GLU A 297 -17.89 14.70 -11.85
CA GLU A 297 -18.55 15.78 -11.08
C GLU A 297 -19.06 15.33 -9.70
N PRO A 298 -19.69 14.15 -9.54
CA PRO A 298 -20.09 13.66 -8.22
C PRO A 298 -18.90 13.46 -7.27
N LEU A 299 -17.76 12.98 -7.78
CA LEU A 299 -16.57 12.74 -6.96
C LEU A 299 -15.89 14.04 -6.52
N ILE A 300 -15.94 15.09 -7.35
CA ILE A 300 -15.49 16.43 -6.94
C ILE A 300 -16.36 16.93 -5.79
N ALA A 301 -17.68 16.83 -5.92
CA ALA A 301 -18.60 17.28 -4.88
C ALA A 301 -18.41 16.50 -3.56
N GLU A 302 -18.17 15.19 -3.64
CA GLU A 302 -17.87 14.35 -2.47
C GLU A 302 -16.54 14.73 -1.81
N SER A 303 -15.46 14.89 -2.58
CA SER A 303 -14.16 15.33 -2.06
C SER A 303 -14.14 16.76 -1.54
N GLU A 304 -15.07 17.62 -1.96
CA GLU A 304 -15.25 18.96 -1.39
C GLU A 304 -15.99 18.94 -0.05
N GLN A 305 -16.78 17.88 0.24
CA GLN A 305 -17.55 17.74 1.48
C GLN A 305 -16.81 16.97 2.58
N GLU A 306 -16.04 15.94 2.21
CA GLU A 306 -15.29 15.07 3.14
C GLU A 306 -14.23 15.76 4.04
N PRO A 307 -13.52 16.85 3.65
CA PRO A 307 -12.46 17.44 4.46
C PRO A 307 -12.96 18.00 5.81
N GLU A 308 -14.25 18.32 5.93
CA GLU A 308 -14.82 18.90 7.14
C GLU A 308 -15.07 17.86 8.25
N ASP A 309 -15.21 16.58 7.90
CA ASP A 309 -15.56 15.49 8.83
C ASP A 309 -14.40 14.52 9.14
N ALA A 310 -13.32 14.56 8.35
CA ALA A 310 -12.17 13.69 8.53
C ALA A 310 -11.33 14.10 9.76
N ALA A 311 -11.58 13.47 10.91
CA ALA A 311 -10.82 13.68 12.15
C ALA A 311 -9.37 13.16 12.12
N LEU A 312 -8.88 12.67 10.97
CA LEU A 312 -7.54 12.12 10.79
C LEU A 312 -6.77 12.95 9.74
N PRO A 313 -5.47 13.23 9.95
CA PRO A 313 -4.66 14.01 9.01
C PRO A 313 -4.35 13.32 7.67
N ASP A 314 -4.24 11.99 7.66
CA ASP A 314 -3.76 11.21 6.49
C ASP A 314 -4.75 11.15 5.30
N PRO A 315 -6.09 11.04 5.49
CA PRO A 315 -7.06 11.11 4.40
C PRO A 315 -7.02 12.44 3.62
N HIS A 316 -6.60 13.55 4.25
CA HIS A 316 -6.69 14.88 3.64
C HIS A 316 -5.79 15.03 2.42
N ALA A 317 -4.53 14.57 2.51
CA ALA A 317 -3.57 14.68 1.41
C ALA A 317 -4.02 13.90 0.17
N PHE A 318 -4.59 12.71 0.37
CA PHE A 318 -5.18 11.94 -0.73
C PHE A 318 -6.33 12.70 -1.39
N TYR A 319 -7.29 13.22 -0.61
CA TYR A 319 -8.45 13.92 -1.16
C TYR A 319 -8.07 15.21 -1.90
N GLU A 320 -7.11 15.99 -1.39
CA GLU A 320 -6.63 17.19 -2.08
C GLU A 320 -6.02 16.85 -3.45
N HIS A 321 -5.13 15.84 -3.49
CA HIS A 321 -4.53 15.39 -4.74
C HIS A 321 -5.59 14.83 -5.71
N ALA A 322 -6.50 14.00 -5.22
CA ALA A 322 -7.58 13.44 -6.04
C ALA A 322 -8.51 14.53 -6.58
N LEU A 323 -8.85 15.53 -5.76
CA LEU A 323 -9.68 16.67 -6.12
C LEU A 323 -9.01 17.56 -7.17
N GLU A 324 -7.72 17.85 -7.03
CA GLU A 324 -6.93 18.57 -8.03
C GLU A 324 -7.00 17.87 -9.39
N LYS A 325 -6.68 16.57 -9.43
CA LYS A 325 -6.70 15.78 -10.67
C LYS A 325 -8.10 15.63 -11.26
N HIS A 326 -9.13 15.53 -10.42
CA HIS A 326 -10.53 15.52 -10.88
C HIS A 326 -10.92 16.86 -11.52
N ARG A 327 -10.54 18.00 -10.91
CA ARG A 327 -10.80 19.33 -11.46
C ARG A 327 -10.10 19.53 -12.79
N GLU A 328 -8.83 19.11 -12.91
CA GLU A 328 -8.09 19.13 -14.18
C GLU A 328 -8.86 18.38 -15.28
N ILE A 329 -9.23 17.11 -15.04
CA ILE A 329 -9.97 16.29 -16.00
C ILE A 329 -11.32 16.94 -16.34
N ARG A 330 -12.07 17.43 -15.35
CA ARG A 330 -13.35 18.10 -15.57
C ARG A 330 -13.20 19.31 -16.49
N ASP A 331 -12.20 20.15 -16.24
CA ASP A 331 -12.00 21.38 -16.99
C ASP A 331 -11.60 21.07 -18.44
N GLU A 332 -10.79 20.04 -18.67
CA GLU A 332 -10.49 19.55 -20.01
C GLU A 332 -11.70 18.98 -20.75
N LEU A 333 -12.53 18.17 -20.06
CA LEU A 333 -13.77 17.63 -20.61
C LEU A 333 -14.74 18.77 -21.00
N LYS A 334 -14.89 19.79 -20.15
CA LYS A 334 -15.71 20.99 -20.44
C LYS A 334 -15.17 21.81 -21.62
N ALA A 335 -13.86 21.83 -21.80
CA ALA A 335 -13.21 22.47 -22.93
C ALA A 335 -13.30 21.64 -24.24
N GLY A 336 -13.75 20.39 -24.17
CA GLY A 336 -13.81 19.48 -25.32
C GLY A 336 -12.42 19.09 -25.84
N ILE A 337 -11.39 19.12 -24.99
CA ILE A 337 -10.02 18.74 -25.34
C ILE A 337 -9.98 17.22 -25.49
N ARG A 338 -9.53 16.72 -26.65
CA ARG A 338 -9.17 15.31 -26.85
C ARG A 338 -7.68 15.15 -26.58
N ARG A 339 -7.32 14.17 -25.74
CA ARG A 339 -5.93 13.79 -25.48
C ARG A 339 -5.63 12.45 -26.15
#